data_AF-A0A9N8JMX4-F1
#
_entry.id   AF-A0A9N8JMX4-F1
#
_cell.length_a   1.000
_cell.length_b   1.000
_cell.length_c   1.000
_cell.angle_alpha   90.00
_cell.angle_beta   90.00
_cell.angle_gamma   90.00
#
_symmetry.space_group_name_H-M   'P 1'
#
loop_
_entity.id
_entity.type
_entity.pdbx_description
1 polymer ?
#
loop_
_entity_poly.entity_id
_entity_poly.type
_entity_poly.pdbx_seq_one_letter_code
_entity_poly.pdbx_strand_id
1 'polypeptide(L)'
;MGFFAQTWTLTKKNLLIVLGRHWFTTTVRAFLAPIIFFFIISYCKNFFVPPSDFGVGSPTTLWTFEEALHAGTTGRSTVAFVANGQASEVTNIIDQLSNTVRASGKTPVTLSSQVELLQTCKSSVRGVSGCFAALEFHNSPSNGGVWNYTIRADGSLGERIFVNSNDNDAQIYALPLQHAVDALIASSEGSSIPIPQQYPYTDATPEERERNITRLYMGTLISILGLAYFIGFVGICYQLTGQ
;
A
#
# COMPACT_ATOMS: atom_id res chain seq x y z
N MET A 1 6.36 -67.47 4.74
CA MET A 1 7.60 -66.99 4.08
C MET A 1 7.39 -66.29 2.73
N GLY A 2 6.32 -66.59 1.97
CA GLY A 2 6.11 -65.99 0.64
C GLY A 2 5.81 -64.48 0.62
N PHE A 3 5.13 -63.95 1.63
CA PHE A 3 4.74 -62.53 1.70
C PHE A 3 5.95 -61.58 1.66
N PHE A 4 6.95 -61.80 2.53
CA PHE A 4 8.16 -60.97 2.56
C PHE A 4 8.99 -61.04 1.28
N ALA A 5 9.07 -62.22 0.65
CA ALA A 5 9.76 -62.39 -0.63
C ALA A 5 9.05 -61.66 -1.78
N GLN A 6 7.71 -61.68 -1.79
CA GLN A 6 6.90 -60.93 -2.75
C GLN A 6 7.00 -59.42 -2.54
N THR A 7 6.91 -58.94 -1.30
CA THR A 7 7.09 -57.51 -0.97
C THR A 7 8.48 -57.03 -1.39
N TRP A 8 9.53 -57.80 -1.10
CA TRP A 8 10.90 -57.45 -1.48
C TRP A 8 11.08 -57.35 -3.00
N THR A 9 10.52 -58.31 -3.75
CA THR A 9 10.59 -58.31 -5.21
C THR A 9 9.86 -57.11 -5.81
N LEU A 10 8.69 -56.77 -5.27
CA LEU A 10 7.92 -55.58 -5.66
C LEU A 10 8.65 -54.28 -5.33
N THR A 11 9.23 -54.17 -4.13
CA THR A 11 10.02 -52.99 -3.71
C THR A 11 11.24 -52.80 -4.61
N LYS A 12 12.00 -53.87 -4.89
CA LYS A 12 13.18 -53.80 -5.78
C LYS A 12 12.80 -53.35 -7.19
N LYS A 13 11.68 -53.87 -7.73
CA LYS A 13 11.16 -53.46 -9.04
C LYS A 13 10.79 -51.98 -9.06
N ASN A 14 10.05 -51.51 -8.07
CA ASN A 14 9.64 -50.10 -7.98
C ASN A 14 10.86 -49.18 -7.84
N LEU A 15 11.83 -49.54 -6.99
CA LEU A 15 13.04 -48.74 -6.78
C LEU A 15 13.86 -48.61 -8.07
N LEU A 16 14.00 -49.68 -8.86
CA LEU A 16 14.70 -49.67 -10.15
C LEU A 16 14.01 -48.78 -11.19
N ILE A 17 12.67 -48.78 -11.24
CA ILE A 17 11.92 -47.94 -12.18
C ILE A 17 12.04 -46.46 -11.77
N VAL A 18 11.89 -46.20 -10.48
CA VAL A 18 11.90 -44.85 -9.89
C VAL A 18 13.30 -44.21 -9.95
N LEU A 19 14.35 -44.94 -9.58
CA LEU A 19 15.72 -44.42 -9.56
C LEU A 19 16.50 -44.63 -10.86
N GLY A 20 16.06 -45.54 -11.74
CA GLY A 20 16.75 -45.84 -13.00
C GLY A 20 16.11 -45.20 -14.23
N ARG A 21 14.80 -45.40 -14.41
CA ARG A 21 14.11 -44.99 -15.66
C ARG A 21 13.46 -43.61 -15.56
N HIS A 22 12.98 -43.24 -14.38
CA HIS A 22 12.30 -41.96 -14.12
C HIS A 22 13.03 -41.10 -13.07
N TRP A 23 14.34 -41.28 -12.93
CA TRP A 23 15.15 -40.66 -11.87
C TRP A 23 14.95 -39.14 -11.79
N PHE A 24 14.93 -38.43 -12.92
CA PHE A 24 14.77 -36.98 -12.96
C PHE A 24 13.40 -36.52 -12.45
N THR A 25 12.31 -37.12 -12.97
CA THR A 25 10.95 -36.72 -12.57
C THR A 25 10.66 -37.11 -11.12
N THR A 26 11.21 -38.23 -10.65
CA THR A 26 11.15 -38.61 -9.24
C THR A 26 11.92 -37.65 -8.36
N THR A 27 13.19 -37.33 -8.65
CA THR A 27 13.98 -36.41 -7.81
C THR A 27 13.33 -35.02 -7.74
N VAL A 28 12.82 -34.52 -8.85
CA VAL A 28 12.11 -33.24 -8.87
C VAL A 28 10.85 -33.29 -8.01
N ARG A 29 10.00 -34.31 -8.15
CA ARG A 29 8.73 -34.39 -7.40
C ARG A 29 8.89 -34.76 -5.92
N ALA A 30 9.81 -35.68 -5.62
CA ALA A 30 9.96 -36.24 -4.28
C ALA A 30 10.90 -35.43 -3.39
N PHE A 31 11.83 -34.65 -3.97
CA PHE A 31 12.84 -33.92 -3.21
C PHE A 31 12.84 -32.42 -3.50
N LEU A 32 13.01 -32.02 -4.77
CA LEU A 32 13.21 -30.61 -5.10
C LEU A 32 11.93 -29.77 -4.91
N ALA A 33 10.78 -30.25 -5.39
CA ALA A 33 9.51 -29.54 -5.30
C ALA A 33 9.06 -29.29 -3.85
N PRO A 34 9.13 -30.27 -2.92
CA PRO A 34 8.87 -30.02 -1.50
C PRO A 34 9.81 -28.97 -0.90
N ILE A 35 11.11 -29.03 -1.18
CA ILE A 35 12.09 -28.07 -0.64
C ILE A 35 11.80 -26.65 -1.12
N ILE A 36 11.58 -26.47 -2.42
CA ILE A 36 11.25 -25.15 -2.99
C ILE A 36 9.92 -24.63 -2.41
N PHE A 37 8.92 -25.50 -2.26
CA PHE A 37 7.63 -25.16 -1.70
C PHE A 37 7.75 -24.67 -0.25
N PHE A 38 8.42 -25.43 0.62
CA PHE A 38 8.64 -25.02 2.01
C PHE A 38 9.50 -23.77 2.13
N PHE A 39 10.50 -23.61 1.24
CA PHE A 39 11.29 -22.39 1.17
C PHE A 39 10.39 -21.18 0.87
N ILE A 40 9.61 -21.22 -0.21
CA ILE A 40 8.71 -20.11 -0.57
C ILE A 40 7.76 -19.80 0.58
N ILE A 41 7.09 -20.81 1.13
CA ILE A 41 6.13 -20.64 2.23
C ILE A 41 6.78 -20.03 3.47
N SER A 42 7.96 -20.49 3.86
CA SER A 42 8.65 -19.97 5.04
C SER A 42 9.03 -18.50 4.89
N TYR A 43 9.29 -18.03 3.67
CA TYR A 43 9.66 -16.64 3.39
C TYR A 43 8.45 -15.75 3.01
N CYS A 44 7.27 -16.31 2.74
CA CYS A 44 6.06 -15.55 2.38
C CYS A 44 5.75 -14.43 3.40
N LYS A 45 5.91 -14.68 4.71
CA LYS A 45 5.69 -13.65 5.75
C LYS A 45 6.51 -12.38 5.50
N ASN A 46 7.75 -12.53 5.03
CA ASN A 46 8.67 -11.41 4.81
C ASN A 46 8.42 -10.70 3.47
N PHE A 47 7.78 -11.37 2.51
CA PHE A 47 7.53 -10.79 1.18
C PHE A 47 6.19 -10.05 1.09
N PHE A 48 5.16 -10.55 1.78
CA PHE A 48 3.80 -10.03 1.65
C PHE A 48 3.41 -9.00 2.71
N VAL A 49 4.20 -8.84 3.76
CA VAL A 49 3.92 -7.87 4.83
C VAL A 49 4.84 -6.68 4.64
N PRO A 50 4.31 -5.49 4.32
CA PRO A 50 5.14 -4.30 4.18
C PRO A 50 5.84 -3.98 5.52
N PRO A 51 7.08 -3.49 5.50
CA PRO A 51 7.75 -3.03 6.71
C PRO A 51 7.01 -1.78 7.23
N SER A 52 6.68 -1.79 8.53
CA SER A 52 6.02 -0.68 9.24
C SER A 52 6.36 -0.77 10.72
N ASP A 53 6.59 0.36 11.36
CA ASP A 53 6.77 0.48 12.81
C ASP A 53 5.50 1.08 13.41
N PHE A 54 4.83 0.28 14.23
CA PHE A 54 3.57 0.64 14.88
C PHE A 54 3.83 1.18 16.28
N GLY A 55 2.80 1.77 16.87
CA GLY A 55 2.80 2.32 18.20
C GLY A 55 2.50 3.80 18.16
N VAL A 56 3.18 4.53 19.03
CA VAL A 56 2.94 5.95 19.20
C VAL A 56 4.27 6.69 19.08
N GLY A 57 4.36 7.61 18.13
CA GLY A 57 5.60 8.32 17.82
C GLY A 57 5.92 9.43 18.80
N SER A 58 6.91 10.24 18.43
CA SER A 58 7.26 11.48 19.14
C SER A 58 6.69 12.70 18.39
N PRO A 59 6.35 13.80 19.08
CA PRO A 59 5.84 14.99 18.43
C PRO A 59 6.92 15.62 17.56
N THR A 60 6.61 15.89 16.30
CA THR A 60 7.53 16.56 15.37
C THR A 60 6.88 17.77 14.73
N THR A 61 7.68 18.75 14.33
CA THR A 61 7.16 19.94 13.66
C THR A 61 6.64 19.55 12.28
N LEU A 62 5.45 20.03 11.93
CA LEU A 62 4.89 19.85 10.59
C LEU A 62 5.82 20.52 9.56
N TRP A 63 6.00 19.87 8.41
CA TRP A 63 6.75 20.46 7.32
C TRP A 63 5.98 21.60 6.68
N THR A 64 6.71 22.62 6.24
CA THR A 64 6.12 23.64 5.38
C THR A 64 5.70 23.02 4.05
N PHE A 65 4.75 23.64 3.37
CA PHE A 65 4.30 23.14 2.07
C PHE A 65 5.42 23.11 1.02
N GLU A 66 6.36 24.06 1.08
CA GLU A 66 7.54 24.08 0.22
C GLU A 66 8.47 22.88 0.50
N GLU A 67 8.82 22.63 1.76
CA GLU A 67 9.64 21.46 2.15
C GLU A 67 8.98 20.14 1.73
N ALA A 68 7.67 20.04 1.93
CA ALA A 68 6.86 18.90 1.53
C ALA A 68 6.88 18.64 0.01
N LEU A 69 6.79 19.70 -0.80
CA LEU A 69 6.91 19.60 -2.24
C LEU A 69 8.29 19.10 -2.65
N HIS A 70 9.37 19.55 -2.01
CA HIS A 70 10.72 19.08 -2.31
C HIS A 70 10.98 17.63 -1.91
N ALA A 71 10.40 17.19 -0.80
CA ALA A 71 10.57 15.83 -0.30
C ALA A 71 9.64 14.79 -0.96
N GLY A 72 8.60 15.24 -1.67
CA GLY A 72 7.71 14.37 -2.42
C GLY A 72 8.45 13.45 -3.41
N THR A 73 7.92 12.24 -3.61
CA THR A 73 8.55 11.22 -4.46
C THR A 73 8.69 11.69 -5.91
N THR A 74 9.86 11.41 -6.51
CA THR A 74 10.14 11.63 -7.93
C THR A 74 9.06 10.97 -8.80
N GLY A 75 8.38 11.77 -9.62
CA GLY A 75 7.26 11.34 -10.47
C GLY A 75 5.89 11.89 -10.06
N ARG A 76 5.77 12.45 -8.85
CA ARG A 76 4.59 13.20 -8.39
C ARG A 76 4.83 14.70 -8.50
N SER A 77 4.73 15.21 -9.72
CA SER A 77 5.02 16.61 -10.05
C SER A 77 3.80 17.51 -10.11
N THR A 78 2.60 16.94 -10.23
CA THR A 78 1.40 17.73 -10.51
C THR A 78 0.59 17.99 -9.23
N VAL A 79 0.21 19.23 -8.95
CA VAL A 79 -0.76 19.56 -7.89
C VAL A 79 -2.01 20.09 -8.58
N ALA A 80 -3.13 19.42 -8.40
CA ALA A 80 -4.39 19.79 -9.06
C ALA A 80 -5.30 20.59 -8.13
N PHE A 81 -5.89 21.67 -8.62
CA PHE A 81 -6.81 22.52 -7.88
C PHE A 81 -8.15 22.56 -8.62
N VAL A 82 -9.24 22.16 -7.97
CA VAL A 82 -10.59 22.18 -8.56
C VAL A 82 -11.37 23.33 -7.91
N ALA A 83 -11.65 24.35 -8.72
CA ALA A 83 -12.36 25.54 -8.25
C ALA A 83 -13.88 25.46 -8.43
N ASN A 84 -14.43 24.48 -9.16
CA ASN A 84 -15.86 24.21 -9.33
C ASN A 84 -16.78 25.46 -9.48
N GLY A 85 -16.34 26.46 -10.25
CA GLY A 85 -17.10 27.71 -10.47
C GLY A 85 -17.23 28.63 -9.25
N GLN A 86 -16.35 28.48 -8.26
CA GLN A 86 -16.35 29.25 -7.01
C GLN A 86 -15.90 30.71 -7.17
N ALA A 87 -16.14 31.50 -6.12
CA ALA A 87 -15.87 32.93 -6.05
C ALA A 87 -14.37 33.31 -6.15
N SER A 88 -14.12 34.60 -6.34
CA SER A 88 -12.77 35.18 -6.48
C SER A 88 -11.84 34.88 -5.29
N GLU A 89 -12.38 34.72 -4.08
CA GLU A 89 -11.62 34.36 -2.88
C GLU A 89 -10.94 32.98 -2.98
N VAL A 90 -11.66 31.98 -3.52
CA VAL A 90 -11.11 30.63 -3.75
C VAL A 90 -10.00 30.69 -4.81
N THR A 91 -10.22 31.49 -5.85
CA THR A 91 -9.23 31.67 -6.93
C THR A 91 -7.95 32.31 -6.39
N ASN A 92 -8.05 33.31 -5.51
CA ASN A 92 -6.89 33.92 -4.86
C ASN A 92 -6.06 32.92 -4.03
N ILE A 93 -6.72 32.02 -3.28
CA ILE A 93 -6.04 30.98 -2.51
C ILE A 93 -5.34 29.99 -3.45
N ILE A 94 -6.04 29.53 -4.49
CA ILE A 94 -5.48 28.62 -5.50
C ILE A 94 -4.26 29.26 -6.18
N ASP A 95 -4.31 30.55 -6.51
CA ASP A 95 -3.21 31.26 -7.15
C ASP A 95 -1.98 31.35 -6.24
N GLN A 96 -2.18 31.65 -4.95
CA GLN A 96 -1.09 31.67 -3.97
C GLN A 96 -0.44 30.29 -3.81
N LEU A 97 -1.25 29.23 -3.66
CA LEU A 97 -0.74 27.86 -3.59
C LEU A 97 -0.02 27.46 -4.89
N SER A 98 -0.59 27.83 -6.04
CA SER A 98 -0.01 27.55 -7.35
C SER A 98 1.35 28.23 -7.51
N ASN A 99 1.54 29.41 -6.95
CA ASN A 99 2.84 30.09 -6.96
C ASN A 99 3.88 29.33 -6.12
N THR A 100 3.52 28.84 -4.92
CA THR A 100 4.40 27.99 -4.11
C THR A 100 4.76 26.69 -4.82
N VAL A 101 3.79 26.07 -5.51
CA VAL A 101 4.02 24.85 -6.31
C VAL A 101 5.00 25.11 -7.46
N ARG A 102 4.83 26.22 -8.20
CA ARG A 102 5.75 26.61 -9.28
C ARG A 102 7.15 26.92 -8.75
N ALA A 103 7.24 27.63 -7.63
CA ALA A 103 8.51 27.98 -6.99
C ALA A 103 9.29 26.70 -6.58
N SER A 104 8.57 25.67 -6.16
CA SER A 104 9.14 24.36 -5.79
C SER A 104 9.46 23.47 -7.00
N GLY A 105 9.32 23.98 -8.25
CA GLY A 105 9.61 23.24 -9.48
C GLY A 105 8.55 22.20 -9.87
N LYS A 106 7.34 22.30 -9.32
CA LYS A 106 6.20 21.43 -9.63
C LYS A 106 5.17 22.14 -10.52
N THR A 107 4.24 21.36 -11.08
CA THR A 107 3.23 21.87 -12.03
C THR A 107 1.88 22.01 -11.33
N PRO A 108 1.41 23.25 -11.04
CA PRO A 108 0.03 23.44 -10.61
C PRO A 108 -0.90 23.37 -11.83
N VAL A 109 -2.03 22.70 -11.67
CA VAL A 109 -3.08 22.62 -12.69
C VAL A 109 -4.41 23.01 -12.06
N THR A 110 -5.00 24.10 -12.52
CA THR A 110 -6.35 24.51 -12.10
C THR A 110 -7.37 23.91 -13.06
N LEU A 111 -8.35 23.21 -12.51
CA LEU A 111 -9.38 22.48 -13.22
C LEU A 111 -10.77 23.03 -12.89
N SER A 112 -11.67 22.93 -13.87
CA SER A 112 -13.02 23.47 -13.75
C SER A 112 -13.97 22.48 -13.08
N SER A 113 -13.71 21.18 -13.21
CA SER A 113 -14.59 20.12 -12.72
C SER A 113 -13.85 18.92 -12.14
N GLN A 114 -14.53 18.16 -11.28
CA GLN A 114 -14.01 16.93 -10.71
C GLN A 114 -13.77 15.83 -11.77
N VAL A 115 -14.49 15.87 -12.90
CA VAL A 115 -14.32 14.89 -13.98
C VAL A 115 -12.96 15.08 -14.66
N GLU A 116 -12.54 16.33 -14.84
CA GLU A 116 -11.20 16.65 -15.38
C GLU A 116 -10.08 16.20 -14.44
N LEU A 117 -10.35 16.14 -13.13
CA LEU A 117 -9.38 15.65 -12.16
C LEU A 117 -9.05 14.17 -12.40
N LEU A 118 -10.03 13.36 -12.77
CA LEU A 118 -9.83 11.94 -13.07
C LEU A 118 -8.98 11.72 -14.33
N GLN A 119 -9.00 12.66 -15.27
CA GLN A 119 -8.19 12.62 -16.49
C GLN A 119 -6.77 13.14 -16.23
N THR A 120 -6.64 14.22 -15.46
CA THR A 120 -5.37 14.87 -15.14
C THR A 120 -4.54 14.04 -14.16
N CYS A 121 -5.17 13.58 -13.08
CA CYS A 121 -4.56 12.75 -12.04
C CYS A 121 -4.99 11.29 -12.20
N LYS A 122 -4.72 10.71 -13.37
CA LYS A 122 -5.09 9.33 -13.65
C LYS A 122 -4.35 8.35 -12.74
N SER A 123 -5.11 7.60 -11.96
CA SER A 123 -4.58 6.51 -11.12
C SER A 123 -4.41 5.21 -11.92
N SER A 124 -3.34 4.48 -11.62
CA SER A 124 -3.15 3.10 -12.06
C SER A 124 -3.97 2.12 -11.24
N VAL A 125 -3.98 0.83 -11.62
CA VAL A 125 -4.64 -0.26 -10.87
C VAL A 125 -4.10 -0.39 -9.44
N ARG A 126 -2.86 0.04 -9.20
CA ARG A 126 -2.24 0.08 -7.87
C ARG A 126 -2.55 1.36 -7.09
N GLY A 127 -3.46 2.21 -7.59
CA GLY A 127 -3.76 3.49 -6.97
C GLY A 127 -2.57 4.44 -6.97
N VAL A 128 -1.67 4.35 -7.96
CA VAL A 128 -0.55 5.29 -8.15
C VAL A 128 -0.90 6.30 -9.24
N SER A 129 -0.73 7.59 -8.97
CA SER A 129 -0.92 8.69 -9.91
C SER A 129 0.31 9.60 -9.97
N GLY A 130 0.46 10.36 -11.06
CA GLY A 130 1.53 11.37 -11.22
C GLY A 130 1.27 12.68 -10.46
N CYS A 131 0.19 12.73 -9.68
CA CYS A 131 -0.16 13.89 -8.88
C CYS A 131 0.37 13.75 -7.46
N PHE A 132 0.87 14.86 -6.92
CA PHE A 132 1.28 14.99 -5.53
C PHE A 132 0.05 15.00 -4.62
N ALA A 133 -0.92 15.86 -4.93
CA ALA A 133 -2.20 15.93 -4.27
C ALA A 133 -3.19 16.69 -5.17
N ALA A 134 -4.47 16.57 -4.85
CA ALA A 134 -5.51 17.40 -5.43
C ALA A 134 -6.35 18.07 -4.34
N LEU A 135 -6.73 19.31 -4.57
CA LEU A 135 -7.57 20.10 -3.67
C LEU A 135 -8.85 20.49 -4.39
N GLU A 136 -9.99 20.15 -3.81
CA GLU A 136 -11.32 20.42 -4.37
C GLU A 136 -12.11 21.30 -3.42
N PHE A 137 -12.48 22.49 -3.86
CA PHE A 137 -13.32 23.40 -3.07
C PHE A 137 -14.81 23.15 -3.36
N HIS A 138 -15.56 22.84 -2.30
CA HIS A 138 -17.00 22.61 -2.37
C HIS A 138 -17.81 23.86 -2.05
N ASN A 139 -17.47 24.56 -0.97
CA ASN A 139 -18.13 25.80 -0.55
C ASN A 139 -17.10 26.81 -0.05
N SER A 140 -17.46 28.09 -0.14
CA SER A 140 -16.73 29.20 0.48
C SER A 140 -17.71 30.14 1.19
N PRO A 141 -17.25 31.08 2.05
CA PRO A 141 -18.11 32.02 2.75
C PRO A 141 -19.07 32.79 1.84
N SER A 142 -18.60 33.21 0.67
CA SER A 142 -19.44 33.90 -0.33
C SER A 142 -20.43 32.99 -1.06
N ASN A 143 -20.21 31.67 -1.10
CA ASN A 143 -20.99 30.72 -1.89
C ASN A 143 -21.35 29.46 -1.07
N GLY A 144 -21.89 29.66 0.13
CA GLY A 144 -22.25 28.55 1.04
C GLY A 144 -21.91 28.77 2.52
N GLY A 145 -21.40 29.94 2.89
CA GLY A 145 -21.28 30.41 4.27
C GLY A 145 -20.04 29.93 5.03
N VAL A 146 -19.63 28.67 4.85
CA VAL A 146 -18.46 28.10 5.52
C VAL A 146 -17.52 27.47 4.49
N TRP A 147 -16.22 27.58 4.73
CA TRP A 147 -15.19 26.88 3.97
C TRP A 147 -15.40 25.37 4.03
N ASN A 148 -15.56 24.74 2.86
CA ASN A 148 -15.62 23.28 2.74
C ASN A 148 -14.76 22.88 1.55
N TYR A 149 -13.70 22.12 1.82
CA TYR A 149 -12.79 21.62 0.81
C TYR A 149 -12.40 20.16 1.11
N THR A 150 -12.05 19.44 0.06
CA THR A 150 -11.57 18.05 0.14
C THR A 150 -10.16 17.98 -0.42
N ILE A 151 -9.23 17.42 0.35
CA ILE A 151 -7.92 17.02 -0.13
C ILE A 151 -7.99 15.56 -0.59
N ARG A 152 -7.56 15.32 -1.83
CA ARG A 152 -7.46 13.98 -2.41
C ARG A 152 -6.00 13.63 -2.59
N ALA A 153 -5.60 12.55 -1.92
CA ALA A 153 -4.29 11.94 -2.06
C ALA A 153 -4.37 10.66 -2.89
N ASP A 154 -3.22 10.20 -3.36
CA ASP A 154 -3.09 8.98 -4.15
C ASP A 154 -3.36 7.72 -3.32
N GLY A 155 -4.03 6.71 -3.91
CA GLY A 155 -4.47 5.52 -3.17
C GLY A 155 -3.33 4.60 -2.69
N SER A 156 -2.13 4.77 -3.24
CA SER A 156 -0.91 4.06 -2.85
C SER A 156 -0.21 4.65 -1.62
N LEU A 157 -0.68 5.80 -1.13
CA LEU A 157 -0.13 6.46 0.05
C LEU A 157 -0.76 5.89 1.32
N GLY A 158 0.03 5.79 2.39
CA GLY A 158 -0.44 5.32 3.70
C GLY A 158 -0.46 3.80 3.85
N GLU A 159 0.10 3.03 2.90
CA GLU A 159 0.28 1.57 3.05
C GLU A 159 1.28 1.20 4.16
N ARG A 160 2.23 2.09 4.42
CA ARG A 160 3.27 1.93 5.44
C ARG A 160 3.32 3.13 6.35
N ILE A 161 3.59 2.86 7.62
CA ILE A 161 3.74 3.87 8.65
C ILE A 161 4.91 3.49 9.54
N PHE A 162 5.75 4.47 9.82
CA PHE A 162 6.89 4.37 10.72
C PHE A 162 6.75 5.48 11.75
N VAL A 163 6.28 5.11 12.95
CA VAL A 163 6.04 6.09 14.03
C VAL A 163 7.32 6.77 14.53
N ASN A 164 8.48 6.15 14.28
CA ASN A 164 9.80 6.68 14.63
C ASN A 164 10.42 7.54 13.51
N SER A 165 9.73 7.68 12.37
CA SER A 165 10.18 8.46 11.23
C SER A 165 9.30 9.69 11.00
N ASN A 166 9.84 10.68 10.28
CA ASN A 166 9.18 11.94 9.94
C ASN A 166 8.87 12.08 8.46
N ASP A 167 9.02 11.00 7.68
CA ASP A 167 8.83 10.95 6.23
C ASP A 167 7.62 10.09 5.84
N ASN A 168 6.64 9.94 6.74
CA ASN A 168 5.43 9.19 6.43
C ASN A 168 4.61 9.93 5.36
N ASP A 169 3.88 9.17 4.54
CA ASP A 169 3.12 9.74 3.42
C ASP A 169 2.13 10.84 3.88
N ALA A 170 1.46 10.67 5.02
CA ALA A 170 0.57 11.70 5.56
C ALA A 170 1.31 13.00 5.94
N GLN A 171 2.54 12.88 6.46
CA GLN A 171 3.38 14.01 6.88
C GLN A 171 3.97 14.76 5.67
N ILE A 172 4.16 14.07 4.55
CA ILE A 172 4.69 14.67 3.32
C ILE A 172 3.56 15.25 2.46
N TYR A 173 2.47 14.53 2.24
CA TYR A 173 1.48 14.90 1.22
C TYR A 173 0.26 15.63 1.78
N ALA A 174 -0.39 15.06 2.80
CA ALA A 174 -1.71 15.53 3.24
C ALA A 174 -1.63 16.70 4.22
N LEU A 175 -0.87 16.54 5.31
CA LEU A 175 -0.84 17.51 6.40
C LEU A 175 -0.25 18.88 5.99
N PRO A 176 0.88 18.96 5.26
CA PRO A 176 1.45 20.26 4.86
C PRO A 176 0.53 21.03 3.91
N LEU A 177 -0.15 20.32 3.01
CA LEU A 177 -1.13 20.93 2.12
C LEU A 177 -2.34 21.46 2.90
N GLN A 178 -2.85 20.68 3.85
CA GLN A 178 -3.97 21.11 4.70
C GLN A 178 -3.60 22.37 5.50
N HIS A 179 -2.44 22.37 6.15
CA HIS A 179 -1.97 23.54 6.90
C HIS A 179 -1.79 24.77 6.01
N ALA A 180 -1.26 24.60 4.79
CA ALA A 180 -1.10 25.71 3.85
C ALA A 180 -2.45 26.30 3.41
N VAL A 181 -3.46 25.46 3.16
CA VAL A 181 -4.82 25.92 2.84
C VAL A 181 -5.42 26.66 4.03
N ASP A 182 -5.36 26.08 5.23
CA ASP A 182 -5.94 26.66 6.43
C ASP A 182 -5.23 27.98 6.84
N ALA A 183 -3.91 28.04 6.69
CA ALA A 183 -3.13 29.25 6.97
C ALA A 183 -3.51 30.39 6.01
N LEU A 184 -3.76 30.09 4.72
CA LEU A 184 -4.22 31.07 3.75
C LEU A 184 -5.64 31.54 4.03
N ILE A 185 -6.55 30.62 4.39
CA ILE A 185 -7.90 30.96 4.82
C ILE A 185 -7.85 31.90 6.02
N ALA A 186 -7.10 31.53 7.06
CA ALA A 186 -6.95 32.38 8.25
C ALA A 186 -6.36 33.74 7.92
N SER A 187 -5.35 33.80 7.04
CA SER A 187 -4.75 35.07 6.62
C SER A 187 -5.74 35.98 5.89
N SER A 188 -6.67 35.40 5.13
CA SER A 188 -7.73 36.16 4.44
C SER A 188 -8.74 36.78 5.43
N GLU A 189 -8.88 36.18 6.61
CA GLU A 189 -9.73 36.66 7.71
C GLU A 189 -8.95 37.50 8.73
N GLY A 190 -7.66 37.80 8.47
CA GLY A 190 -6.81 38.63 9.33
C GLY A 190 -6.19 37.89 10.52
N SER A 191 -6.24 36.56 10.55
CA SER A 191 -5.63 35.70 11.57
C SER A 191 -4.38 34.98 11.03
N SER A 192 -3.53 34.49 11.92
CA SER A 192 -2.35 33.68 11.53
C SER A 192 -2.33 32.36 12.31
N ILE A 193 -2.03 31.27 11.62
CA ILE A 193 -1.94 29.93 12.22
C ILE A 193 -0.46 29.55 12.30
N PRO A 194 0.11 29.32 13.50
CA PRO A 194 1.48 28.85 13.63
C PRO A 194 1.61 27.42 13.09
N ILE A 195 2.83 27.00 12.76
CA ILE A 195 3.11 25.62 12.33
C ILE A 195 2.88 24.67 13.52
N PRO A 196 1.92 23.73 13.44
CA PRO A 196 1.62 22.83 14.55
C PRO A 196 2.65 21.71 14.66
N GLN A 197 2.61 21.01 15.79
CA GLN A 197 3.26 19.70 15.94
C GLN A 197 2.33 18.59 15.46
N GLN A 198 2.90 17.63 14.74
CA GLN A 198 2.23 16.42 14.29
C GLN A 198 2.66 15.22 15.13
N TYR A 199 1.79 14.22 15.21
CA TYR A 199 1.99 13.05 16.05
C TYR A 199 1.55 11.78 15.30
N PRO A 200 2.48 10.96 14.78
CA PRO A 200 2.12 9.73 14.12
C PRO A 200 1.72 8.68 15.17
N TYR A 201 0.58 8.04 14.94
CA TYR A 201 0.08 6.97 15.81
C TYR A 201 -0.58 5.87 14.98
N THR A 202 -0.59 4.66 15.52
CA THR A 202 -1.37 3.53 14.99
C THR A 202 -2.34 3.02 16.04
N ASP A 203 -3.33 2.25 15.58
CA ASP A 203 -4.35 1.60 16.41
C ASP A 203 -3.83 0.41 17.22
N ALA A 204 -2.68 -0.15 16.84
CA ALA A 204 -2.05 -1.29 17.50
C ALA A 204 -0.60 -1.01 17.91
N THR A 205 -0.15 -1.76 18.91
CA THR A 205 1.27 -1.79 19.37
C THR A 205 2.15 -2.65 18.46
N PRO A 206 3.49 -2.50 18.51
CA PRO A 206 4.41 -3.40 17.80
C PRO A 206 4.16 -4.89 18.07
N GLU A 207 3.90 -5.24 19.33
CA GLU A 207 3.69 -6.62 19.77
C GLU A 207 2.34 -7.18 19.28
N GLU A 208 1.29 -6.34 19.25
CA GLU A 208 0.01 -6.70 18.66
C GLU A 208 0.13 -6.92 17.15
N ARG A 209 0.88 -6.08 16.45
CA ARG A 209 1.16 -6.24 15.02
C ARG A 209 1.87 -7.56 14.75
N GLU A 210 2.93 -7.89 15.50
CA GLU A 210 3.66 -9.15 15.30
C GLU A 210 2.78 -10.37 15.55
N ARG A 211 1.94 -10.33 16.60
CA ARG A 211 0.95 -11.37 16.87
C ARG A 211 -0.07 -11.48 15.75
N ASN A 212 -0.55 -10.35 15.22
CA ASN A 212 -1.51 -10.35 14.12
C ASN A 212 -0.90 -10.91 12.82
N ILE A 213 0.32 -10.49 12.46
CA ILE A 213 1.04 -11.04 11.31
C ILE A 213 1.20 -12.55 11.45
N THR A 214 1.56 -13.02 12.65
CA THR A 214 1.71 -14.45 12.92
C THR A 214 0.39 -15.20 12.78
N ARG A 215 -0.73 -14.63 13.28
CA ARG A 215 -2.07 -15.20 13.09
C ARG A 215 -2.47 -15.27 11.62
N LEU A 216 -2.27 -14.20 10.86
CA LEU A 216 -2.56 -14.14 9.42
C LEU A 216 -1.73 -15.17 8.66
N TYR A 217 -0.42 -15.25 8.95
CA TYR A 217 0.47 -16.24 8.37
C TYR A 217 0.01 -17.67 8.65
N MET A 218 -0.32 -18.00 9.91
CA MET A 218 -0.85 -19.32 10.28
C MET A 218 -2.19 -19.60 9.61
N GLY A 219 -3.07 -18.61 9.47
CA GLY A 219 -4.32 -18.72 8.72
C GLY A 219 -4.08 -19.07 7.25
N THR A 220 -3.16 -18.36 6.59
CA THR A 220 -2.77 -18.64 5.21
C THR A 220 -2.16 -20.05 5.07
N LEU A 221 -1.31 -20.47 6.01
CA LEU A 221 -0.79 -21.83 6.04
C LEU A 221 -1.92 -22.87 6.10
N ILE A 222 -2.87 -22.69 7.02
CA ILE A 222 -4.02 -23.62 7.15
C ILE A 222 -4.81 -23.70 5.83
N SER A 223 -5.08 -22.57 5.19
CA SER A 223 -5.79 -22.54 3.90
C SER A 223 -5.01 -23.27 2.79
N ILE A 224 -3.69 -23.07 2.71
CA ILE A 224 -2.84 -23.73 1.71
C ILE A 224 -2.74 -25.24 2.00
N LEU A 225 -2.56 -25.64 3.26
CA LEU A 225 -2.55 -27.06 3.63
C LEU A 225 -3.87 -27.74 3.27
N GLY A 226 -5.01 -27.05 3.45
CA GLY A 226 -6.32 -27.54 3.00
C GLY A 226 -6.34 -27.89 1.51
N LEU A 227 -5.83 -26.99 0.66
CA LEU A 227 -5.70 -27.23 -0.79
C LEU A 227 -4.75 -28.39 -1.09
N ALA A 228 -3.60 -28.45 -0.41
CA ALA A 228 -2.60 -29.50 -0.59
C ALA A 228 -3.18 -30.89 -0.25
N TYR A 229 -3.92 -31.00 0.86
CA TYR A 229 -4.62 -32.23 1.22
C TYR A 229 -5.65 -32.61 0.16
N PHE A 230 -6.46 -31.66 -0.31
CA PHE A 230 -7.45 -31.92 -1.37
C PHE A 230 -6.79 -32.47 -2.65
N ILE A 231 -5.73 -31.84 -3.15
CA ILE A 231 -5.00 -32.32 -4.34
C ILE A 231 -4.39 -33.71 -4.09
N GLY A 232 -3.83 -33.95 -2.89
CA GLY A 232 -3.29 -35.24 -2.50
C GLY A 232 -4.33 -36.36 -2.54
N PHE A 233 -5.55 -36.10 -2.06
CA PHE A 233 -6.66 -37.07 -2.09
C PHE A 233 -7.19 -37.32 -3.50
N VAL A 234 -7.28 -36.29 -4.36
CA VAL A 234 -7.74 -36.46 -5.75
C VAL A 234 -6.88 -37.45 -6.52
N GLY A 235 -5.56 -37.42 -6.35
CA GLY A 235 -4.64 -38.36 -7.00
C GLY A 235 -4.87 -39.82 -6.58
N ILE A 236 -5.16 -40.04 -5.29
CA ILE A 236 -5.47 -41.36 -4.74
C ILE A 236 -6.81 -41.85 -5.26
N CYS A 237 -7.86 -41.02 -5.23
CA CYS A 237 -9.18 -41.36 -5.77
C CYS A 237 -9.12 -41.72 -7.25
N TYR A 238 -8.34 -40.98 -8.06
CA TYR A 238 -8.17 -41.26 -9.49
C TYR A 238 -7.49 -42.62 -9.73
N GLN A 239 -6.48 -42.97 -8.94
CA GLN A 239 -5.79 -44.27 -9.04
C GLN A 239 -6.64 -45.43 -8.52
N LEU A 240 -7.56 -45.19 -7.58
CA LEU A 240 -8.49 -46.21 -7.06
C LEU A 240 -9.57 -46.58 -8.07
N THR A 241 -10.02 -45.64 -8.92
CA THR A 241 -10.97 -45.93 -10.02
C THR A 241 -10.30 -46.48 -11.29
N GLY A 242 -8.97 -46.54 -11.31
CA GLY A 242 -8.15 -47.05 -12.41
C GLY A 242 -7.52 -48.41 -12.12
N GLN A 243 -8.35 -49.38 -11.70
CA GLN A 243 -8.14 -50.81 -11.90
C GLN A 243 -9.42 -51.42 -12.45
#